data_AF-A0A1Y1Q730-F1
#
_entry.id   AF-A0A1Y1Q730-F1
#
_cell.length_a   1.000
_cell.length_b   1.000
_cell.length_c   1.000
_cell.angle_alpha   90.00
_cell.angle_beta   90.00
_cell.angle_gamma   90.00
#
_symmetry.space_group_name_H-M   'P 1'
#
loop_
_entity.id
_entity.type
_entity.pdbx_description
1 polymer ?
#
loop_
_entity_poly.entity_id
_entity_poly.type
_entity_poly.pdbx_seq_one_letter_code
_entity_poly.pdbx_strand_id
1 'polypeptide(L)'
;PALLRTRFHTSEILVSLMLVYVAQLLLSWLVHGPWRDPDGFGFPQSRQFSESAILPIMLEGTRTHAGIWLTLVALVLVFVFMRWSVVAFQMRVAGLAPRAADYAGFNARRTIWIGLLTGGAAAGIAGMNEIAGPIGQLSMPLSPGYGFAAIIVAFVGRLHPVGILLASLLMALLYLGGESAQMQLALPAAVSGVFQGLLLFFLLATDVLIHFRLTPTWRSKA
;
A
#
# COMPACT_ATOMS: atom_id res chain seq x y z
N PRO A 1 0.01 -8.91 12.81
CA PRO A 1 -0.50 -10.02 11.97
C PRO A 1 0.30 -11.35 12.05
N ALA A 2 1.62 -11.35 11.86
CA ALA A 2 2.42 -12.59 11.75
C ALA A 2 2.40 -13.46 13.02
N LEU A 3 2.50 -12.84 14.19
CA LEU A 3 2.41 -13.53 15.47
C LEU A 3 1.03 -14.17 15.67
N LEU A 4 -0.03 -13.43 15.35
CA LEU A 4 -1.41 -13.90 15.52
C LEU A 4 -1.74 -15.08 14.59
N ARG A 5 -1.34 -14.99 13.32
CA ARG A 5 -1.49 -16.09 12.35
C ARG A 5 -0.76 -17.35 12.79
N THR A 6 0.47 -17.20 13.28
CA THR A 6 1.34 -18.36 13.52
C THR A 6 1.18 -19.01 14.89
N ARG A 7 0.57 -18.31 15.86
CA ARG A 7 0.22 -18.85 17.18
C ARG A 7 -1.26 -19.25 17.29
N PHE A 8 -2.16 -18.49 16.68
CA PHE A 8 -3.61 -18.65 16.85
C PHE A 8 -4.35 -19.06 15.58
N HIS A 9 -3.62 -19.35 14.48
CA HIS A 9 -4.19 -19.81 13.20
C HIS A 9 -5.29 -18.92 12.60
N THR A 10 -5.35 -17.65 13.00
CA THR A 10 -6.38 -16.69 12.56
C THR A 10 -6.19 -16.30 11.09
N SER A 11 -7.25 -15.82 10.43
CA SER A 11 -7.16 -15.25 9.08
C SER A 11 -6.27 -14.01 9.07
N GLU A 12 -5.20 -14.05 8.29
CA GLU A 12 -4.25 -12.94 8.17
C GLU A 12 -4.91 -11.69 7.60
N ILE A 13 -5.80 -11.84 6.61
CA ILE A 13 -6.51 -10.76 5.93
C ILE A 13 -7.39 -9.99 6.92
N LEU A 14 -8.19 -10.71 7.72
CA LEU A 14 -9.07 -10.09 8.71
C LEU A 14 -8.25 -9.37 9.77
N VAL A 15 -7.22 -10.04 10.31
CA VAL A 15 -6.35 -9.46 11.34
C VAL A 15 -5.62 -8.22 10.82
N SER A 16 -5.10 -8.24 9.58
CA SER A 16 -4.46 -7.07 9.00
C SER A 16 -5.44 -5.91 8.84
N LEU A 17 -6.65 -6.17 8.33
CA LEU A 17 -7.67 -5.13 8.19
C LEU A 17 -8.06 -4.53 9.54
N MET A 18 -8.26 -5.36 10.56
CA MET A 18 -8.59 -4.90 11.91
C MET A 18 -7.44 -4.11 12.55
N LEU A 19 -6.19 -4.54 12.32
CA LEU A 19 -5.01 -3.82 12.83
C LEU A 19 -4.82 -2.45 12.17
N VAL A 20 -5.32 -2.21 10.95
CA VAL A 20 -5.33 -0.86 10.37
C VAL A 20 -6.15 0.09 11.24
N TYR A 21 -7.36 -0.31 11.65
CA TYR A 21 -8.20 0.52 12.53
C TYR A 21 -7.54 0.77 13.87
N VAL A 22 -6.97 -0.27 14.48
CA VAL A 22 -6.24 -0.12 15.76
C VAL A 22 -5.07 0.85 15.61
N ALA A 23 -4.30 0.76 14.53
CA ALA A 23 -3.19 1.67 14.26
C ALA A 23 -3.67 3.11 14.06
N GLN A 24 -4.78 3.33 13.34
CA GLN A 24 -5.36 4.65 13.14
C GLN A 24 -5.86 5.28 14.46
N LEU A 25 -6.56 4.50 15.29
CA LEU A 25 -7.05 4.93 16.60
C LEU A 25 -5.89 5.22 17.57
N LEU A 26 -4.87 4.37 17.57
CA LEU A 26 -3.67 4.57 18.37
C LEU A 26 -2.95 5.85 17.95
N LEU A 27 -2.78 6.06 16.65
CA LEU A 27 -2.16 7.27 16.12
C LEU A 27 -2.99 8.52 16.45
N SER A 28 -4.32 8.41 16.41
CA SER A 28 -5.24 9.47 16.84
C SER A 28 -5.05 9.81 18.31
N TRP A 29 -4.97 8.80 19.17
CA TRP A 29 -4.68 8.98 20.57
C TRP A 29 -3.31 9.64 20.82
N LEU A 30 -2.27 9.28 20.04
CA LEU A 30 -0.95 9.91 20.18
C LEU A 30 -0.95 11.38 19.78
N VAL A 31 -1.54 11.71 18.62
CA VAL A 31 -1.59 13.09 18.10
C VAL A 31 -2.45 14.01 18.95
N HIS A 32 -3.55 13.50 19.53
CA HIS A 32 -4.40 14.28 20.43
C HIS A 32 -3.85 14.34 21.86
N GLY A 33 -2.99 13.40 22.25
CA GLY A 33 -2.41 13.30 23.59
C GLY A 33 -0.93 13.68 23.62
N PRO A 34 -0.02 12.71 23.83
CA PRO A 34 1.39 12.97 24.16
C PRO A 34 2.21 13.65 23.06
N TRP A 35 1.82 13.52 21.79
CA TRP A 35 2.54 14.13 20.67
C TRP A 35 1.94 15.46 20.21
N ARG A 36 0.85 15.91 20.85
CA ARG A 36 0.21 17.18 20.52
C ARG A 36 1.19 18.33 20.74
N ASP A 37 1.29 19.22 19.75
CA ASP A 37 2.07 20.43 19.91
C ASP A 37 1.45 21.33 20.99
N PRO A 38 2.18 21.70 22.07
CA PRO A 38 1.70 22.67 23.05
C PRO A 38 1.39 24.03 22.43
N ASP A 39 2.06 24.38 21.33
CA ASP A 39 1.92 25.67 20.63
C ASP A 39 0.94 25.60 19.44
N GLY A 40 0.30 24.44 19.21
CA GLY A 40 -0.59 24.19 18.07
C GLY A 40 -2.00 24.79 18.18
N PHE A 41 -2.25 25.73 19.11
CA PHE A 41 -3.52 26.45 19.32
C PHE A 41 -4.79 25.56 19.35
N GLY A 42 -4.69 24.31 19.82
CA GLY A 42 -5.81 23.37 19.92
C GLY A 42 -6.06 22.52 18.68
N PHE A 43 -5.27 22.66 17.61
CA PHE A 43 -5.33 21.74 16.47
C PHE A 43 -4.62 20.41 16.80
N PRO A 44 -5.18 19.26 16.37
CA PRO A 44 -4.57 17.95 16.58
C PRO A 44 -3.44 17.74 15.55
N GLN A 45 -2.30 18.37 15.83
CA GLN A 45 -1.08 18.28 15.03
C GLN A 45 0.10 18.01 15.97
N SER A 46 1.09 17.25 15.47
CA SER A 46 2.35 17.10 16.19
C SER A 46 3.21 18.34 16.05
N ARG A 47 4.22 18.47 16.92
CA ARG A 47 5.32 19.41 16.70
C ARG A 47 5.91 19.22 15.31
N GLN A 48 6.31 20.32 14.69
CA GLN A 48 7.06 20.28 13.44
C GLN A 48 8.35 19.49 13.65
N PHE A 49 8.67 18.61 12.72
CA PHE A 49 9.91 17.84 12.77
C PHE A 49 11.12 18.78 12.67
N SER A 50 12.21 18.40 13.32
CA SER A 50 13.48 19.14 13.20
C SER A 50 13.95 19.15 11.75
N GLU A 51 14.72 20.17 11.35
CA GLU A 51 15.27 20.26 9.98
C GLU A 51 16.07 19.01 9.56
N SER A 52 16.67 18.30 10.53
CA SER A 52 17.37 17.02 10.31
C SER A 52 16.46 15.83 10.02
N ALA A 53 15.17 15.92 10.37
CA ALA A 53 14.17 14.88 10.20
C ALA A 53 13.22 15.16 9.02
N ILE A 54 13.33 16.34 8.39
CA ILE A 54 12.61 16.71 7.18
C ILE A 54 13.44 16.28 5.96
N LEU A 55 12.80 15.63 5.00
CA LEU A 55 13.46 15.26 3.74
C LEU A 55 13.63 16.51 2.88
N PRO A 56 14.85 16.83 2.40
CA PRO A 56 15.07 18.04 1.64
C PRO A 56 14.24 18.01 0.34
N ILE A 57 13.59 19.15 0.07
CA ILE A 57 12.86 19.40 -1.17
C ILE A 57 13.90 19.57 -2.28
N MET A 58 13.78 18.79 -3.37
CA MET A 58 14.78 18.79 -4.45
C MET A 58 14.48 19.80 -5.56
N LEU A 59 13.22 20.18 -5.72
CA LEU A 59 12.77 21.16 -6.71
C LEU A 59 11.94 22.22 -6.00
N GLU A 60 12.46 23.45 -5.96
CA GLU A 60 11.74 24.59 -5.39
C GLU A 60 10.42 24.80 -6.15
N GLY A 61 9.31 24.85 -5.42
CA GLY A 61 7.96 24.99 -5.97
C GLY A 61 7.23 23.68 -6.32
N THR A 62 7.87 22.51 -6.19
CA THR A 62 7.17 21.22 -6.35
C THR A 62 7.15 20.40 -5.05
N ARG A 63 6.19 19.48 -4.90
CA ARG A 63 6.11 18.54 -3.76
C ARG A 63 7.18 17.43 -3.80
N THR A 64 8.21 17.62 -4.62
CA THR A 64 9.25 16.63 -4.92
C THR A 64 10.32 16.67 -3.85
N HIS A 65 10.37 15.62 -3.04
CA HIS A 65 11.29 15.47 -1.90
C HIS A 65 12.29 14.35 -2.15
N ALA A 66 13.40 14.35 -1.40
CA ALA A 66 14.45 13.34 -1.48
C ALA A 66 13.96 11.89 -1.26
N GLY A 67 12.74 11.70 -0.75
CA GLY A 67 12.08 10.40 -0.64
C GLY A 67 11.97 9.64 -1.96
N ILE A 68 12.03 10.30 -3.12
CA ILE A 68 12.08 9.64 -4.44
C ILE A 68 13.31 8.75 -4.60
N TRP A 69 14.48 9.20 -4.13
CA TRP A 69 15.67 8.37 -4.17
C TRP A 69 15.54 7.15 -3.28
N LEU A 70 14.95 7.35 -2.11
CA LEU A 70 14.71 6.27 -1.15
C LEU A 70 13.71 5.24 -1.71
N THR A 71 12.65 5.68 -2.39
CA THR A 71 11.71 4.76 -3.07
C THR A 71 12.34 4.05 -4.26
N LEU A 72 13.18 4.73 -5.05
CA LEU A 72 13.93 4.09 -6.15
C LEU A 72 14.91 3.03 -5.64
N VAL A 73 15.65 3.32 -4.57
CA VAL A 73 16.55 2.34 -3.93
C VAL A 73 15.73 1.16 -3.40
N ALA A 74 14.62 1.42 -2.71
CA ALA A 74 13.74 0.36 -2.23
C ALA A 74 13.19 -0.51 -3.36
N LEU A 75 12.81 0.10 -4.49
CA LEU A 75 12.34 -0.62 -5.68
C LEU A 75 13.43 -1.54 -6.25
N VAL A 76 14.66 -1.05 -6.39
CA VAL A 76 15.79 -1.85 -6.87
C VAL A 76 16.07 -3.00 -5.91
N LEU A 77 16.08 -2.74 -4.59
CA LEU A 77 16.28 -3.78 -3.58
C LEU A 77 15.20 -4.86 -3.64
N VAL A 78 13.93 -4.47 -3.78
CA VAL A 78 12.82 -5.42 -3.93
C VAL A 78 12.94 -6.19 -5.23
N PHE A 79 13.34 -5.55 -6.33
CA PHE A 79 13.56 -6.23 -7.61
C PHE A 79 14.68 -7.28 -7.52
N VAL A 80 15.83 -6.90 -6.96
CA VAL A 80 16.97 -7.79 -6.67
C VAL A 80 16.52 -8.96 -5.80
N PHE A 81 15.81 -8.68 -4.72
CA PHE A 81 15.29 -9.69 -3.80
C PHE A 81 14.33 -10.65 -4.51
N MET A 82 13.37 -10.16 -5.30
CA MET A 82 12.41 -11.01 -6.00
C MET A 82 13.03 -11.86 -7.12
N ARG A 83 14.13 -11.39 -7.72
CA ARG A 83 14.80 -12.07 -8.84
C ARG A 83 15.81 -13.10 -8.37
N TRP A 84 16.58 -12.81 -7.33
CA TRP A 84 17.72 -13.64 -6.92
C TRP A 84 17.57 -14.31 -5.54
N SER A 85 16.57 -13.96 -4.73
CA SER A 85 16.39 -14.58 -3.41
C SER A 85 15.62 -15.90 -3.47
N VAL A 86 16.20 -16.93 -2.86
CA VAL A 86 15.52 -18.22 -2.60
C VAL A 86 14.30 -18.01 -1.69
N VAL A 87 14.37 -17.05 -0.77
CA VAL A 87 13.24 -16.74 0.12
C VAL A 87 12.06 -16.19 -0.68
N ALA A 88 12.30 -15.30 -1.64
CA ALA A 88 11.24 -14.80 -2.52
C ALA A 88 10.64 -15.91 -3.40
N PHE A 89 11.45 -16.88 -3.83
CA PHE A 89 10.97 -18.07 -4.51
C PHE A 89 10.06 -18.92 -3.60
N GLN A 90 10.46 -19.18 -2.36
CA GLN A 90 9.64 -19.90 -1.38
C GLN A 90 8.30 -19.19 -1.13
N MET A 91 8.30 -17.86 -1.02
CA MET A 91 7.08 -17.06 -0.89
C MET A 91 6.14 -17.23 -2.08
N ARG A 92 6.67 -17.20 -3.30
CA ARG A 92 5.88 -17.35 -4.53
C ARG A 92 5.30 -18.76 -4.67
N VAL A 93 6.08 -19.79 -4.36
CA VAL A 93 5.59 -21.19 -4.39
C VAL A 93 4.53 -21.41 -3.31
N ALA A 94 4.75 -20.91 -2.09
CA ALA A 94 3.78 -21.00 -1.00
C ALA A 94 2.45 -20.31 -1.32
N GLY A 95 2.47 -19.21 -2.08
CA GLY A 95 1.26 -18.51 -2.52
C GLY A 95 0.51 -19.19 -3.67
N LEU A 96 1.23 -19.77 -4.64
CA LEU A 96 0.62 -20.39 -5.83
C LEU A 96 0.14 -21.83 -5.57
N ALA A 97 0.94 -22.62 -4.85
CA ALA A 97 0.66 -24.02 -4.61
C ALA A 97 1.09 -24.42 -3.19
N PRO A 98 0.24 -24.17 -2.17
CA PRO A 98 0.56 -24.47 -0.78
C PRO A 98 0.96 -25.94 -0.57
N ARG A 99 0.24 -26.87 -1.20
CA ARG A 99 0.55 -28.30 -1.14
C ARG A 99 1.94 -28.62 -1.70
N ALA A 100 2.34 -27.98 -2.80
CA ALA A 100 3.66 -28.18 -3.39
C ALA A 100 4.77 -27.58 -2.52
N ALA A 101 4.51 -26.46 -1.83
CA ALA A 101 5.44 -25.88 -0.87
C ALA A 101 5.68 -26.80 0.33
N ASP A 102 4.63 -27.45 0.83
CA ASP A 102 4.73 -28.44 1.91
C ASP A 102 5.53 -29.67 1.47
N TYR A 103 5.29 -30.18 0.25
CA TYR A 103 6.08 -31.27 -0.33
C TYR A 103 7.56 -30.90 -0.53
N ALA A 104 7.85 -29.65 -0.86
CA ALA A 104 9.22 -29.14 -1.00
C ALA A 104 9.92 -28.86 0.36
N GLY A 105 9.23 -29.09 1.50
CA GLY A 105 9.78 -28.87 2.84
C GLY A 105 9.92 -27.40 3.23
N PHE A 106 9.20 -26.49 2.56
CA PHE A 106 9.28 -25.07 2.87
C PHE A 106 8.54 -24.75 4.17
N ASN A 107 9.20 -24.01 5.07
CA ASN A 107 8.59 -23.61 6.32
C ASN A 107 7.59 -22.46 6.09
N ALA A 108 6.31 -22.81 5.93
CA ALA A 108 5.22 -21.84 5.73
C ALA A 108 5.19 -20.74 6.79
N ARG A 109 5.52 -21.07 8.06
CA ARG A 109 5.57 -20.10 9.16
C ARG A 109 6.61 -19.02 8.86
N ARG A 110 7.83 -19.42 8.47
CA ARG A 110 8.92 -18.49 8.18
C ARG A 110 8.58 -17.57 7.00
N THR A 111 7.96 -18.13 5.97
CA THR A 111 7.52 -17.40 4.77
C THR A 111 6.54 -16.27 5.10
N ILE A 112 5.54 -16.56 5.94
CA ILE A 112 4.54 -15.57 6.41
C ILE A 112 5.22 -14.46 7.22
N TRP A 113 6.11 -14.81 8.13
CA TRP A 113 6.84 -13.82 8.94
C TRP A 113 7.67 -12.89 8.08
N ILE A 114 8.44 -13.44 7.13
CA ILE A 114 9.28 -12.62 6.26
C ILE A 114 8.41 -11.69 5.43
N GLY A 115 7.36 -12.19 4.78
CA GLY A 115 6.49 -11.35 3.95
C GLY A 115 5.82 -10.21 4.69
N LEU A 116 5.28 -10.50 5.88
CA LEU A 116 4.62 -9.47 6.70
C LEU A 116 5.62 -8.45 7.27
N LEU A 117 6.82 -8.89 7.66
CA LEU A 117 7.84 -7.97 8.16
C LEU A 117 8.39 -7.09 7.03
N THR A 118 8.70 -7.66 5.86
CA THR A 118 9.22 -6.87 4.73
C THR A 118 8.15 -5.92 4.18
N GLY A 119 6.90 -6.37 4.09
CA GLY A 119 5.78 -5.51 3.67
C GLY A 119 5.50 -4.39 4.67
N GLY A 120 5.52 -4.71 5.97
CA GLY A 120 5.37 -3.71 7.03
C GLY A 120 6.51 -2.69 7.05
N ALA A 121 7.76 -3.12 6.85
CA ALA A 121 8.91 -2.23 6.75
C ALA A 121 8.79 -1.29 5.53
N ALA A 122 8.42 -1.82 4.36
CA ALA A 122 8.21 -1.01 3.16
C ALA A 122 7.06 0.00 3.34
N ALA A 123 5.95 -0.41 3.96
CA ALA A 123 4.82 0.47 4.27
C ALA A 123 5.21 1.57 5.28
N GLY A 124 6.01 1.24 6.30
CA GLY A 124 6.53 2.20 7.27
C GLY A 124 7.45 3.24 6.63
N ILE A 125 8.34 2.80 5.76
CA ILE A 125 9.21 3.69 4.96
C ILE A 125 8.38 4.63 4.08
N ALA A 126 7.34 4.10 3.41
CA ALA A 126 6.46 4.92 2.58
C ALA A 126 5.70 5.97 3.41
N GLY A 127 5.16 5.58 4.57
CA GLY A 127 4.49 6.52 5.49
C GLY A 127 5.43 7.58 6.06
N MET A 128 6.67 7.19 6.39
CA MET A 128 7.70 8.12 6.83
C MET A 128 8.00 9.17 5.75
N ASN A 129 8.19 8.74 4.49
CA ASN A 129 8.45 9.67 3.38
C ASN A 129 7.30 10.67 3.17
N GLU A 130 6.05 10.22 3.29
CA GLU A 130 4.87 11.09 3.13
C GLU A 130 4.78 12.14 4.25
N ILE A 131 5.11 11.77 5.49
CA ILE A 131 5.03 12.67 6.64
C ILE A 131 6.24 13.62 6.70
N ALA A 132 7.44 13.08 6.49
CA ALA A 132 8.71 13.80 6.60
C ALA A 132 9.02 14.65 5.35
N GLY A 133 8.34 14.44 4.23
CA GLY A 133 8.56 15.18 2.99
C GLY A 133 7.80 16.52 2.97
N PRO A 134 6.54 16.55 2.49
CA PRO A 134 5.88 17.82 2.17
C PRO A 134 5.28 18.53 3.39
N ILE A 135 4.85 17.76 4.40
CA ILE A 135 4.05 18.28 5.50
C ILE A 135 4.96 18.64 6.67
N GLY A 136 6.00 17.83 6.96
CA GLY A 136 6.96 18.11 8.03
C GLY A 136 6.34 18.11 9.43
N GLN A 137 5.09 17.66 9.55
CA GLN A 137 4.32 17.53 10.78
C GLN A 137 3.29 16.43 10.62
N LEU A 138 2.86 15.85 11.74
CA LEU A 138 1.91 14.76 11.77
C LEU A 138 0.52 15.36 12.00
N SER A 139 -0.26 15.53 10.92
CA SER A 139 -1.61 16.11 10.95
C SER A 139 -2.67 15.09 10.55
N MET A 140 -3.84 15.11 11.21
CA MET A 140 -4.96 14.25 10.83
C MET A 140 -5.89 14.91 9.82
N PRO A 141 -6.40 14.16 8.82
CA PRO A 141 -6.09 12.75 8.49
C PRO A 141 -4.77 12.59 7.71
N LEU A 142 -3.97 11.57 8.06
CA LEU A 142 -2.62 11.35 7.49
C LEU A 142 -2.61 10.68 6.12
N SER A 143 -3.61 9.85 5.83
CA SER A 143 -3.71 9.15 4.55
C SER A 143 -5.16 9.07 4.09
N PRO A 144 -5.47 9.59 2.89
CA PRO A 144 -6.79 9.44 2.26
C PRO A 144 -7.10 8.00 1.81
N GLY A 145 -6.26 7.02 2.15
CA GLY A 145 -6.42 5.62 1.74
C GLY A 145 -5.36 5.12 0.76
N TYR A 146 -4.16 5.69 0.77
CA TYR A 146 -3.06 5.27 -0.13
C TYR A 146 -2.74 3.77 -0.05
N GLY A 147 -2.89 3.16 1.13
CA GLY A 147 -2.71 1.72 1.30
C GLY A 147 -3.72 0.87 0.51
N PHE A 148 -4.97 1.31 0.39
CA PHE A 148 -5.99 0.61 -0.41
C PHE A 148 -5.79 0.86 -1.90
N ALA A 149 -5.41 2.08 -2.28
CA ALA A 149 -5.00 2.37 -3.66
C ALA A 149 -3.80 1.53 -4.12
N ALA A 150 -2.85 1.24 -3.21
CA ALA A 150 -1.70 0.39 -3.52
C ALA A 150 -2.08 -1.06 -3.88
N ILE A 151 -3.23 -1.56 -3.41
CA ILE A 151 -3.76 -2.87 -3.81
C ILE A 151 -4.03 -2.88 -5.32
N ILE A 152 -4.67 -1.81 -5.81
CA ILE A 152 -4.98 -1.63 -7.24
C ILE A 152 -3.69 -1.61 -8.05
N VAL A 153 -2.72 -0.81 -7.61
CA VAL A 153 -1.39 -0.71 -8.25
C VAL A 153 -0.70 -2.07 -8.32
N ALA A 154 -0.77 -2.87 -7.25
CA ALA A 154 -0.16 -4.21 -7.21
C ALA A 154 -0.80 -5.18 -8.23
N PHE A 155 -2.12 -5.12 -8.40
CA PHE A 155 -2.85 -5.93 -9.38
C PHE A 155 -2.57 -5.46 -10.82
N VAL A 156 -2.64 -4.16 -11.09
CA VAL A 156 -2.30 -3.57 -12.41
C VAL A 156 -0.86 -3.93 -12.80
N GLY A 157 0.07 -3.83 -11.86
CA GLY A 157 1.47 -4.17 -12.06
C GLY A 157 1.77 -5.67 -12.09
N ARG A 158 0.75 -6.54 -11.98
CA ARG A 158 0.86 -8.02 -11.96
C ARG A 158 1.91 -8.54 -10.97
N LEU A 159 2.03 -7.89 -9.81
CA LEU A 159 3.03 -8.20 -8.76
C LEU A 159 4.49 -8.13 -9.23
N HIS A 160 4.78 -7.50 -10.37
CA HIS A 160 6.13 -7.29 -10.86
C HIS A 160 6.63 -5.88 -10.51
N PRO A 161 7.84 -5.70 -9.93
CA PRO A 161 8.31 -4.37 -9.47
C PRO A 161 8.27 -3.29 -10.54
N VAL A 162 8.69 -3.59 -11.78
CA VAL A 162 8.63 -2.64 -12.90
C VAL A 162 7.19 -2.31 -13.29
N GLY A 163 6.29 -3.30 -13.23
CA GLY A 163 4.87 -3.09 -13.51
C GLY A 163 4.23 -2.21 -12.43
N ILE A 164 4.61 -2.42 -11.16
CA ILE A 164 4.17 -1.61 -10.02
C ILE A 164 4.65 -0.16 -10.16
N LEU A 165 5.88 0.08 -10.61
CA LEU A 165 6.38 1.43 -10.88
C LEU A 165 5.47 2.14 -11.91
N LEU A 166 5.25 1.53 -13.07
CA LEU A 166 4.42 2.14 -14.13
C LEU A 166 2.97 2.32 -13.69
N ALA A 167 2.41 1.31 -13.01
CA ALA A 167 1.05 1.37 -12.47
C ALA A 167 0.90 2.44 -11.38
N SER A 168 1.92 2.66 -10.55
CA SER A 168 1.90 3.70 -9.52
C SER A 168 1.92 5.10 -10.12
N LEU A 169 2.62 5.28 -11.26
CA LEU A 169 2.63 6.54 -11.99
C LEU A 169 1.27 6.84 -12.62
N LEU A 170 0.65 5.82 -13.25
CA LEU A 170 -0.74 5.92 -13.73
C LEU A 170 -1.70 6.27 -12.58
N MET A 171 -1.56 5.60 -11.44
CA MET A 171 -2.40 5.85 -10.27
C MET A 171 -2.20 7.25 -9.69
N ALA A 172 -0.96 7.74 -9.65
CA ALA A 172 -0.63 9.10 -9.21
C ALA A 172 -1.29 10.14 -10.14
N LEU A 173 -1.25 9.93 -11.45
CA LEU A 173 -1.93 10.80 -12.43
C LEU A 173 -3.45 10.83 -12.20
N LEU A 174 -4.07 9.68 -11.93
CA LEU A 174 -5.51 9.61 -11.62
C LEU A 174 -5.84 10.28 -10.29
N TYR A 175 -4.98 10.16 -9.29
CA TYR A 175 -5.19 10.74 -7.98
C TYR A 175 -5.09 12.27 -8.04
N LEU A 176 -3.99 12.80 -8.58
CA LEU A 176 -3.79 14.25 -8.73
C LEU A 176 -4.79 14.85 -9.71
N GLY A 177 -5.10 14.14 -10.80
CA GLY A 177 -6.14 14.54 -11.76
C GLY A 177 -7.51 14.60 -11.09
N GLY A 178 -7.86 13.58 -10.31
CA GLY A 178 -9.10 13.52 -9.54
C GLY A 178 -9.20 14.64 -8.50
N GLU A 179 -8.12 14.91 -7.76
CA GLU A 179 -8.06 16.01 -6.78
C GLU A 179 -8.18 17.38 -7.46
N SER A 180 -7.53 17.58 -8.61
CA SER A 180 -7.64 18.82 -9.38
C SER A 180 -9.05 19.04 -9.93
N ALA A 181 -9.69 17.99 -10.44
CA ALA A 181 -11.08 18.02 -10.89
C ALA A 181 -12.04 18.27 -9.73
N GLN A 182 -11.74 17.69 -8.56
CA GLN A 182 -12.49 17.93 -7.33
C GLN A 182 -12.45 19.41 -6.93
N MET A 183 -11.26 20.03 -6.96
CA MET A 183 -11.08 21.44 -6.62
C MET A 183 -11.73 22.39 -7.63
N GLN A 184 -11.58 22.13 -8.94
CA GLN A 184 -12.09 23.01 -10.00
C GLN A 184 -13.61 22.91 -10.18
N LEU A 185 -14.16 21.70 -10.09
CA LEU A 185 -15.59 21.42 -10.34
C LEU A 185 -16.42 21.32 -9.04
N ALA A 186 -15.79 21.62 -7.88
CA ALA A 186 -16.41 21.51 -6.55
C ALA A 186 -17.09 20.15 -6.29
N LEU A 187 -16.49 19.07 -6.80
CA LEU A 187 -17.05 17.73 -6.66
C LEU A 187 -16.79 17.16 -5.25
N PRO A 188 -17.63 16.22 -4.77
CA PRO A 188 -17.33 15.50 -3.53
C PRO A 188 -16.09 14.60 -3.66
N ALA A 189 -15.32 14.45 -2.57
CA ALA A 189 -14.13 13.58 -2.52
C ALA A 189 -14.42 12.12 -2.90
N ALA A 190 -15.66 11.67 -2.67
CA ALA A 190 -16.14 10.34 -3.02
C ALA A 190 -15.98 10.03 -4.52
N VAL A 191 -15.98 11.03 -5.40
CA VAL A 191 -15.82 10.85 -6.85
C VAL A 191 -14.47 10.21 -7.17
N SER A 192 -13.39 10.63 -6.52
CA SER A 192 -12.07 10.02 -6.69
C SER A 192 -12.07 8.54 -6.32
N GLY A 193 -12.73 8.17 -5.22
CA GLY A 193 -12.89 6.78 -4.78
C GLY A 193 -13.69 5.91 -5.75
N VAL A 194 -14.73 6.48 -6.37
CA VAL A 194 -15.52 5.78 -7.41
C VAL A 194 -14.64 5.46 -8.62
N PHE A 195 -13.81 6.40 -9.08
CA PHE A 195 -12.87 6.13 -10.18
C PHE A 195 -11.86 5.02 -9.85
N GLN A 196 -11.35 4.99 -8.62
CA GLN A 196 -10.46 3.92 -8.15
C GLN A 196 -11.16 2.55 -8.19
N GLY A 197 -12.39 2.50 -7.65
CA GLY A 197 -13.20 1.28 -7.63
C GLY A 197 -13.52 0.78 -9.04
N LEU A 198 -13.90 1.68 -9.95
CA LEU A 198 -14.17 1.35 -11.35
C LEU A 198 -12.93 0.82 -12.06
N LEU A 199 -11.76 1.44 -11.87
CA LEU A 199 -10.52 0.97 -12.47
C LEU A 199 -10.21 -0.47 -12.03
N LEU A 200 -10.26 -0.73 -10.71
CA LEU A 200 -10.03 -2.06 -10.18
C LEU A 200 -11.07 -3.06 -10.73
N PHE A 201 -12.35 -2.67 -10.74
CA PHE A 201 -13.44 -3.51 -11.23
C PHE A 201 -13.24 -3.88 -12.71
N PHE A 202 -12.97 -2.92 -13.59
CA PHE A 202 -12.75 -3.20 -15.00
C PHE A 202 -11.48 -4.02 -15.24
N LEU A 203 -10.43 -3.82 -14.44
CA LEU A 203 -9.22 -4.62 -14.54
C LEU A 203 -9.50 -6.07 -14.18
N LEU A 204 -10.13 -6.33 -13.03
CA LEU A 204 -10.48 -7.68 -12.61
C LEU A 204 -11.47 -8.33 -13.57
N ALA A 205 -12.48 -7.58 -14.04
CA ALA A 205 -13.44 -8.09 -15.02
C ALA A 205 -12.74 -8.51 -16.32
N THR A 206 -11.78 -7.72 -16.80
CA THR A 206 -10.99 -8.04 -17.99
C THR A 206 -10.09 -9.25 -17.75
N ASP A 207 -9.42 -9.32 -16.59
CA ASP A 207 -8.58 -10.47 -16.22
C ASP A 207 -9.37 -11.78 -16.18
N VAL A 208 -10.60 -11.74 -15.65
CA VAL A 208 -11.54 -12.87 -15.66
C VAL A 208 -11.93 -13.25 -17.10
N LEU A 209 -12.25 -12.27 -17.94
CA LEU A 209 -12.65 -12.51 -19.34
C LEU A 209 -11.53 -13.12 -20.19
N ILE A 210 -10.27 -12.79 -19.88
CA ILE A 210 -9.09 -13.35 -20.57
C ILE A 210 -8.86 -14.80 -20.15
N HIS A 211 -9.00 -15.12 -18.86
CA HIS A 211 -8.70 -16.45 -18.34
C HIS A 211 -9.87 -17.43 -18.45
N PHE A 212 -11.11 -16.94 -18.47
CA PHE A 212 -12.32 -17.76 -18.50
C PHE A 212 -13.16 -17.48 -19.75
N ARG A 213 -13.46 -18.54 -20.52
CA ARG A 213 -14.41 -18.45 -21.63
C ARG A 213 -15.82 -18.50 -21.07
N LEU A 214 -16.59 -17.44 -21.29
CA LEU A 214 -18.02 -17.41 -20.97
C LEU A 214 -18.75 -18.48 -21.79
N THR A 215 -19.12 -19.57 -21.14
CA THR A 215 -19.88 -20.64 -21.77
C THR A 215 -21.35 -20.50 -21.36
N PRO A 216 -22.25 -20.07 -22.25
CA PRO A 216 -23.67 -19.96 -21.90
C PRO A 216 -24.25 -21.35 -21.63
N THR A 217 -24.77 -21.55 -20.41
CA THR A 217 -25.31 -22.83 -19.92
C THR A 217 -26.66 -23.22 -20.55
N TRP A 218 -27.20 -22.40 -21.45
CA TRP A 218 -28.49 -22.62 -22.13
C TRP A 218 -28.51 -23.74 -23.19
N ARG A 219 -27.39 -24.44 -23.44
CA ARG A 219 -27.30 -25.51 -24.46
C ARG A 219 -27.06 -26.92 -23.91
N SER A 220 -27.06 -27.15 -22.59
CA SER A 220 -26.79 -28.47 -21.99
C SER A 220 -28.06 -29.21 -21.50
N LYS A 221 -29.22 -28.95 -22.11
CA LYS A 221 -30.44 -29.73 -21.97
C LYS A 221 -31.16 -29.85 -23.31
N ALA A 222 -30.61 -30.65 -24.21
CA ALA A 222 -31.32 -31.23 -25.36
C ALA A 222 -30.66 -32.56 -25.69
#